data_AF-A0A851M7Q6-F1
#
_entry.id   AF-A0A851M7Q6-F1
#
_cell.length_a   1.000
_cell.length_b   1.000
_cell.length_c   1.000
_cell.angle_alpha   90.00
_cell.angle_beta   90.00
_cell.angle_gamma   90.00
#
_symmetry.space_group_name_H-M   'P 1'
#
loop_
_entity.id
_entity.type
_entity.pdbx_description
1 polymer ?
#
loop_
_entity_poly.entity_id
_entity_poly.type
_entity_poly.pdbx_seq_one_letter_code
_entity_poly.pdbx_strand_id
1 'polypeptide(L)'
;MSELQYGKIPELEKQLTIATQSEGKTMKLLRNRVTDVEIADVLARWTGIPVARMMEGEREKLLRMEQELHARVIGQNEAVDAVSNAIRRSRAGLSDPNRPIGSFLFL
;
A
#
# COMPACT_ATOMS: atom_id res chain seq x y z
N MET A 1 50.77 16.83 -11.28
CA MET A 1 49.53 17.23 -10.58
C MET A 1 48.70 18.27 -11.34
N SER A 2 49.29 19.10 -12.21
CA SER A 2 48.54 20.15 -12.94
C SER A 2 47.72 19.65 -14.15
N GLU A 3 48.08 18.53 -14.76
CA GLU A 3 47.39 18.00 -15.95
C GLU A 3 46.01 17.38 -15.62
N LEU A 4 45.88 16.82 -14.40
CA LEU A 4 44.62 16.29 -13.89
C LEU A 4 43.63 17.42 -13.54
N GLN A 5 44.11 18.49 -12.88
CA GLN A 5 43.26 19.60 -12.43
C GLN A 5 42.83 20.54 -13.56
N TYR A 6 43.69 20.81 -14.55
CA TYR A 6 43.41 21.81 -15.59
C TYR A 6 43.06 21.22 -16.96
N GLY A 7 43.19 19.90 -17.15
CA GLY A 7 42.85 19.21 -18.40
C GLY A 7 41.77 18.16 -18.20
N LYS A 8 42.12 17.04 -17.56
CA LYS A 8 41.23 15.87 -17.46
C LYS A 8 39.94 16.11 -16.69
N ILE A 9 39.99 16.79 -15.54
CA ILE A 9 38.77 17.01 -14.73
C ILE A 9 37.76 17.91 -15.47
N PRO A 10 38.13 19.09 -16.01
CA PRO A 10 37.20 19.91 -16.79
C PRO A 10 36.64 19.20 -18.02
N GLU A 11 37.43 18.35 -18.66
CA GLU A 11 37.00 17.57 -19.83
C GLU A 11 36.00 16.48 -19.45
N LEU A 12 36.27 15.73 -18.37
CA LEU A 12 35.36 14.72 -17.82
C LEU A 12 34.08 15.36 -17.28
N GLU A 13 34.15 16.54 -16.66
CA GLU A 13 32.98 17.29 -16.21
C GLU A 13 32.10 17.75 -17.38
N LYS A 14 32.70 18.24 -18.47
CA LYS A 14 31.98 18.56 -19.72
C LYS A 14 31.33 17.33 -20.34
N GLN A 15 32.05 16.21 -20.41
CA GLN A 15 31.50 14.95 -20.92
C GLN A 15 30.34 14.46 -20.04
N LEU A 16 30.45 14.59 -18.72
CA LEU A 16 29.38 14.28 -17.78
C LEU A 16 28.17 15.19 -18.02
N THR A 17 28.37 16.50 -18.18
CA THR A 17 27.25 17.43 -18.42
C THR A 17 26.53 17.15 -19.74
N ILE A 18 27.27 16.81 -20.80
CA ILE A 18 26.70 16.45 -22.11
C ILE A 18 25.91 15.13 -22.02
N ALA A 19 26.42 14.14 -21.29
CA ALA A 19 25.73 12.88 -21.05
C ALA A 19 24.44 13.10 -20.24
N THR A 20 24.48 13.87 -19.15
CA THR A 20 23.32 14.16 -18.29
C THR A 20 22.27 15.01 -19.01
N GLN A 21 22.69 15.94 -19.89
CA GLN A 21 21.77 16.75 -20.69
C GLN A 21 21.03 15.92 -21.75
N SER A 22 21.64 14.79 -22.17
CA SER A 22 21.04 13.81 -23.08
C SER A 22 20.03 12.90 -22.37
N GLU A 23 20.28 12.55 -21.11
CA GLU A 23 19.35 11.76 -20.27
C GLU A 23 18.09 12.53 -19.86
N GLY A 24 18.11 13.87 -19.88
CA GLY A 24 16.96 14.72 -19.53
C GLY A 24 15.81 14.72 -20.54
N LYS A 25 16.01 14.17 -21.75
CA LYS A 25 15.00 14.12 -22.83
C LYS A 25 14.67 12.71 -23.31
N THR A 26 15.09 11.68 -22.60
CA THR A 26 14.68 10.31 -22.90
C THR A 26 13.28 10.10 -22.33
N MET A 27 12.28 10.18 -23.23
CA MET A 27 10.95 9.61 -23.13
C MET A 27 10.68 8.83 -21.84
N LYS A 28 9.89 9.43 -20.95
CA LYS A 28 9.29 8.81 -19.76
C LYS A 28 8.24 7.73 -20.13
N LEU A 29 8.44 7.01 -21.23
CA LEU A 29 7.58 5.95 -21.75
C LEU A 29 7.86 4.60 -21.10
N LEU A 30 9.06 4.37 -20.58
CA LEU A 30 9.43 3.13 -19.89
C LEU A 30 9.39 3.33 -18.38
N ARG A 31 8.22 3.05 -17.79
CA ARG A 31 8.09 2.84 -16.34
C ARG A 31 8.83 1.54 -15.98
N ASN A 32 10.12 1.64 -15.69
CA ASN A 32 10.96 0.49 -15.27
C ASN A 32 10.89 0.18 -13.75
N ARG A 33 9.86 0.65 -13.05
CA ARG A 33 9.70 0.43 -11.60
C ARG A 33 8.30 -0.08 -11.31
N VAL A 34 8.23 -1.21 -10.62
CA VAL A 34 6.99 -1.76 -10.09
C VAL A 34 6.68 -1.03 -8.79
N THR A 35 5.52 -0.38 -8.72
CA THR A 35 4.95 0.20 -7.51
C THR A 35 3.79 -0.65 -7.00
N ASP A 36 3.31 -0.33 -5.80
CA ASP A 36 2.11 -0.88 -5.19
C ASP A 36 0.88 -0.77 -6.09
N VAL A 37 0.77 0.32 -6.85
CA VAL A 37 -0.33 0.54 -7.81
C VAL A 37 -0.33 -0.50 -8.93
N GLU A 38 0.83 -0.82 -9.51
CA GLU A 38 0.90 -1.83 -10.58
C GLU A 38 0.59 -3.24 -10.04
N ILE A 39 0.97 -3.55 -8.79
CA ILE A 39 0.62 -4.83 -8.15
C ILE A 39 -0.90 -4.91 -7.93
N ALA A 40 -1.50 -3.82 -7.41
CA ALA A 40 -2.93 -3.77 -7.16
C ALA A 40 -3.76 -3.88 -8.45
N ASP A 41 -3.31 -3.27 -9.56
CA ASP A 41 -3.97 -3.37 -10.87
C ASP A 41 -4.04 -4.81 -11.38
N VAL A 42 -2.96 -5.58 -11.22
CA VAL A 42 -2.93 -6.99 -11.62
C VAL A 42 -3.86 -7.82 -10.74
N LEU A 43 -3.83 -7.59 -9.42
CA LEU A 43 -4.67 -8.35 -8.48
C LEU A 43 -6.16 -8.00 -8.65
N ALA A 44 -6.48 -6.75 -8.95
CA ALA A 44 -7.85 -6.28 -9.23
C ALA A 44 -8.42 -6.95 -10.48
N ARG A 45 -7.62 -7.09 -11.55
CA ARG A 45 -8.03 -7.82 -12.76
C ARG A 45 -8.29 -9.29 -12.49
N TRP A 46 -7.54 -9.90 -11.58
CA TRP A 46 -7.68 -11.31 -11.26
C TRP A 46 -8.86 -11.58 -10.30
N THR A 47 -9.03 -10.75 -9.28
CA THR A 47 -10.04 -10.94 -8.22
C THR A 47 -11.36 -10.23 -8.48
N GLY A 48 -11.40 -9.26 -9.39
CA GLY A 48 -12.53 -8.35 -9.62
C GLY A 48 -12.73 -7.30 -8.52
N ILE A 49 -11.82 -7.21 -7.53
CA ILE A 49 -11.90 -6.24 -6.44
C ILE A 49 -11.27 -4.91 -6.92
N PRO A 50 -11.98 -3.77 -6.85
CA PRO A 50 -11.43 -2.47 -7.26
C PRO A 50 -10.16 -2.09 -6.50
N VAL A 51 -9.18 -1.53 -7.21
CA VAL A 51 -7.92 -1.03 -6.63
C VAL A 51 -8.17 -0.03 -5.51
N ALA A 52 -9.17 0.84 -5.66
CA ALA A 52 -9.57 1.78 -4.61
C ALA A 52 -9.89 1.09 -3.27
N ARG A 53 -10.51 -0.10 -3.30
CA ARG A 53 -10.81 -0.90 -2.09
C ARG A 53 -9.59 -1.64 -1.54
N MET A 54 -8.56 -1.85 -2.36
CA MET A 54 -7.30 -2.47 -1.95
C MET A 54 -6.33 -1.45 -1.35
N MET A 55 -6.38 -0.21 -1.86
CA MET A 55 -5.57 0.91 -1.39
C MET A 55 -6.16 1.58 -0.14
N GLU A 56 -7.42 1.28 0.20
CA GLU A 56 -8.04 1.73 1.44
C GLU A 56 -7.24 1.22 2.66
N GLY A 57 -6.89 2.13 3.57
CA GLY A 57 -6.15 1.78 4.76
C GLY A 57 -6.95 0.82 5.65
N GLU A 58 -6.34 -0.31 6.03
CA GLU A 58 -6.96 -1.33 6.89
C GLU A 58 -7.51 -0.72 8.19
N ARG A 59 -6.81 0.26 8.76
CA ARG A 59 -7.24 1.00 9.95
C ARG A 59 -8.57 1.73 9.75
N GLU A 60 -8.74 2.41 8.62
CA GLU A 60 -9.95 3.18 8.33
C GLU A 60 -11.15 2.25 8.15
N LYS A 61 -10.94 1.14 7.45
CA LYS A 61 -11.93 0.08 7.29
C LYS A 61 -12.37 -0.53 8.62
N LEU A 62 -11.44 -0.75 9.55
CA LEU A 62 -11.73 -1.27 10.89
C LEU A 62 -12.47 -0.28 11.80
N LEU A 63 -12.28 1.03 11.60
CA LEU A 63 -12.99 2.08 12.33
C LEU A 63 -14.45 2.23 11.87
N ARG A 64 -14.73 1.90 10.60
CA ARG A 64 -16.09 1.95 10.03
C ARG A 64 -16.84 0.61 10.10
N MET A 65 -16.23 -0.43 10.67
CA MET A 65 -16.74 -1.80 10.62
C MET A 65 -18.17 -1.93 11.17
N GLU A 66 -18.45 -1.33 12.32
CA GLU A 66 -19.78 -1.37 12.94
C GLU A 66 -20.83 -0.70 12.06
N GLN A 67 -20.49 0.45 11.46
CA GLN A 67 -21.38 1.20 10.58
C GLN A 67 -21.73 0.38 9.34
N GLU A 68 -20.72 -0.26 8.74
CA GLU A 68 -20.89 -1.15 7.58
C GLU A 68 -21.74 -2.39 7.93
N LEU A 69 -21.57 -2.97 9.12
CA LEU A 69 -22.41 -4.08 9.58
C LEU A 69 -23.86 -3.64 9.82
N HIS A 70 -24.06 -2.46 10.39
CA HIS A 70 -25.40 -1.90 10.62
C HIS A 70 -26.16 -1.55 9.35
N ALA A 71 -25.47 -1.36 8.22
CA ALA A 71 -26.13 -1.21 6.92
C ALA A 71 -26.94 -2.45 6.52
N ARG A 72 -26.66 -3.62 7.13
CA ARG A 72 -27.35 -4.89 6.87
C ARG A 72 -27.99 -5.51 8.12
N VAL A 73 -27.50 -5.16 9.31
CA VAL A 73 -27.93 -5.74 10.59
C VAL A 73 -28.60 -4.67 11.46
N ILE A 74 -29.91 -4.80 11.65
CA ILE A 74 -30.73 -3.81 12.37
C ILE A 74 -30.84 -4.19 13.85
N GLY A 75 -30.62 -3.21 14.75
CA GLY A 75 -30.88 -3.30 16.20
C GLY A 75 -29.86 -4.09 17.04
N GLN A 76 -29.12 -5.03 16.45
CA GLN A 76 -28.18 -5.93 17.13
C GLN A 76 -26.85 -5.25 17.53
N ASN A 77 -26.91 -4.12 18.23
CA ASN A 77 -25.75 -3.31 18.57
C ASN A 77 -24.70 -4.10 19.36
N GLU A 78 -25.12 -4.83 20.40
CA GLU A 78 -24.21 -5.61 21.26
C GLU A 78 -23.48 -6.71 20.48
N ALA A 79 -24.18 -7.42 19.59
CA ALA A 79 -23.57 -8.46 18.76
C ALA A 79 -22.59 -7.87 17.74
N VAL A 80 -22.95 -6.75 17.10
CA VAL A 80 -22.09 -6.05 16.14
C VAL A 80 -20.82 -5.52 16.84
N ASP A 81 -20.97 -4.94 18.03
CA ASP A 81 -19.86 -4.43 18.83
C ASP A 81 -18.93 -5.58 19.27
N ALA A 82 -19.48 -6.70 19.73
CA ALA A 82 -18.71 -7.86 20.17
C ALA A 82 -17.86 -8.44 19.03
N VAL A 83 -18.46 -8.59 17.83
CA VAL A 83 -17.78 -9.10 16.64
C VAL A 83 -16.70 -8.11 16.17
N SER A 84 -17.04 -6.83 16.06
CA SER A 84 -16.11 -5.78 15.59
C SER A 84 -14.90 -5.66 16.52
N ASN A 85 -15.12 -5.74 17.84
CA ASN A 85 -14.05 -5.73 18.84
C ASN A 85 -13.14 -6.95 18.74
N ALA A 86 -13.67 -8.16 18.53
CA ALA A 86 -12.84 -9.34 18.36
C ALA A 86 -11.94 -9.25 17.11
N ILE A 87 -12.49 -8.79 15.99
CA ILE A 87 -11.72 -8.60 14.76
C ILE A 87 -10.63 -7.54 14.97
N ARG A 88 -10.94 -6.39 15.59
CA ARG A 88 -9.93 -5.37 15.91
C ARG A 88 -8.82 -5.88 16.80
N ARG A 89 -9.13 -6.64 17.85
CA ARG A 89 -8.10 -7.24 18.72
C ARG A 89 -7.19 -8.19 17.97
N SER A 90 -7.74 -8.98 17.05
CA SER A 90 -6.93 -9.88 16.22
C SER A 90 -6.01 -9.11 15.27
N ARG A 91 -6.53 -8.08 14.60
CA ARG A 91 -5.74 -7.22 13.70
C ARG A 91 -4.67 -6.40 14.42
N ALA A 92 -4.93 -6.02 15.67
CA ALA A 92 -3.96 -5.35 16.54
C ALA A 92 -2.91 -6.30 17.15
N GLY A 93 -2.99 -7.62 16.90
CA GLY A 93 -2.07 -8.60 17.49
C GLY A 93 -2.26 -8.80 19.00
N LEU A 94 -3.40 -8.35 19.56
CA LEU A 94 -3.74 -8.49 20.98
C LEU A 94 -4.41 -9.84 21.29
N SER A 95 -4.61 -10.70 20.28
CA SER A 95 -5.27 -12.00 20.42
C SER A 95 -4.24 -13.12 20.45
N ASP A 96 -4.59 -14.22 21.14
CA ASP A 96 -3.76 -15.42 21.19
C ASP A 96 -3.61 -16.04 19.77
N PRO A 97 -2.39 -16.18 19.24
CA PRO A 97 -2.17 -16.73 17.90
C PRO A 97 -2.59 -18.20 17.74
N ASN A 98 -2.76 -18.94 18.84
CA ASN A 98 -3.19 -20.34 18.82
C ASN A 98 -4.72 -20.50 18.88
N ARG A 99 -5.48 -19.41 18.86
CA ARG A 99 -6.95 -19.43 18.97
C ARG A 99 -7.61 -18.75 17.77
N PRO A 100 -8.89 -19.09 17.47
CA PRO A 100 -9.66 -18.36 16.47
C PRO A 100 -9.78 -16.88 16.80
N ILE A 101 -9.92 -16.05 15.75
CA ILE A 101 -10.12 -14.59 15.85
C ILE A 101 -11.27 -14.22 16.79
N GLY A 102 -12.34 -15.00 16.77
CA GLY A 102 -13.46 -14.91 17.70
C GLY A 102 -14.22 -16.23 17.75
N SER A 103 -14.79 -16.54 18.91
CA SER A 103 -15.68 -17.67 19.13
C SER A 103 -16.98 -17.13 19.70
N PHE A 104 -18.07 -17.30 18.97
CA PHE A 104 -19.37 -16.73 19.30
C PHE A 104 -20.44 -17.82 19.26
N LEU A 105 -21.38 -17.74 20.18
CA LEU A 105 -22.63 -18.48 20.14
C LEU A 105 -23.76 -17.46 20.08
N PHE A 106 -24.49 -17.43 18.98
CA PHE A 106 -25.68 -16.59 18.83
C PHE A 106 -26.90 -17.41 19.25
N LEU A 107 -27.71 -16.85 20.15
CA LEU A 107 -28.89 -17.47 20.75
C LEU A 107 -30.16 -16.73 20.32
#